data_AF-A0A2M7GEZ0-F1
#
_entry.id   AF-A0A2M7GEZ0-F1
#
_cell.length_a   1.000
_cell.length_b   1.000
_cell.length_c   1.000
_cell.angle_alpha   90.00
_cell.angle_beta   90.00
_cell.angle_gamma   90.00
#
_symmetry.space_group_name_H-M   'P 1'
#
loop_
_entity.id
_entity.type
_entity.pdbx_description
1 polymer ?
#
loop_
_entity_poly.entity_id
_entity_poly.type
_entity_poly.pdbx_seq_one_letter_code
_entity_poly.pdbx_strand_id
1 'polypeptide(L)' 'MRARGLRPIQIWVPDTRTESFVKEAHRQSFAVARSAHEREDQAFIDAITDHDQA' A
#
# COMPACT_ATOMS: atom_id res chain seq x y z
N MET A 1 12.09 -14.18 -15.23
CA MET A 1 10.88 -14.19 -14.38
C MET A 1 10.36 -15.60 -14.10
N ARG A 2 10.06 -16.45 -15.09
CA ARG A 2 9.71 -17.86 -14.84
C ARG A 2 10.83 -18.68 -14.18
N ALA A 3 12.09 -18.42 -14.55
CA ALA A 3 13.26 -19.08 -13.97
C ALA A 3 13.53 -18.72 -12.48
N ARG A 4 12.85 -17.70 -11.93
CA ARG A 4 12.91 -17.36 -10.49
C ARG A 4 11.72 -17.95 -9.71
N GLY A 5 10.96 -18.88 -10.29
CA GLY A 5 9.82 -19.55 -9.63
C GLY A 5 8.54 -18.73 -9.53
N LEU A 6 8.49 -17.51 -10.09
CA LEU A 6 7.30 -16.65 -10.02
C LEU A 6 6.27 -17.00 -11.11
N ARG A 7 5.00 -17.11 -10.71
CA ARG A 7 3.86 -17.30 -11.62
C ARG A 7 3.12 -15.96 -11.84
N PRO A 8 2.87 -15.53 -13.08
CA PRO A 8 2.07 -14.34 -13.33
C PRO A 8 0.62 -14.57 -12.89
N ILE A 9 0.04 -13.60 -12.18
CA ILE A 9 -1.39 -13.51 -11.89
C ILE A 9 -1.94 -12.23 -12.52
N GLN A 10 -3.18 -12.29 -13.02
CA GLN A 10 -3.92 -11.12 -13.48
C GLN A 10 -5.01 -10.82 -12.46
N ILE A 11 -5.05 -9.58 -12.01
CA ILE A 11 -6.08 -9.05 -11.11
C ILE A 11 -6.72 -7.83 -11.76
N TRP A 12 -8.02 -7.65 -11.55
CA TRP A 12 -8.73 -6.46 -11.99
C TRP A 12 -8.65 -5.41 -10.90
N VAL A 13 -8.12 -4.24 -11.25
CA VAL A 13 -8.01 -3.09 -10.35
C VAL A 13 -9.05 -2.06 -10.75
N PRO A 14 -9.75 -1.43 -9.79
CA PRO A 14 -10.67 -0.32 -10.10
C PRO A 14 -9.93 0.83 -10.78
N ASP A 15 -10.65 1.61 -11.59
CA ASP A 15 -10.10 2.83 -12.18
C ASP A 15 -9.83 3.87 -11.09
N THR A 16 -8.54 4.11 -10.84
CA THR A 16 -8.05 4.97 -9.77
C THR A 16 -8.29 6.46 -10.03
N ARG A 17 -8.77 6.82 -11.23
CA ARG A 17 -9.12 8.21 -11.58
C ARG A 17 -10.55 8.59 -11.23
N THR A 18 -11.37 7.61 -10.84
CA THR A 18 -12.77 7.86 -10.49
C THR A 18 -12.88 8.55 -9.13
N GLU A 19 -13.85 9.47 -8.99
CA GLU A 19 -14.08 10.15 -7.72
C GLU A 19 -14.47 9.19 -6.59
N SER A 20 -15.18 8.10 -6.91
CA SER A 20 -15.55 7.07 -5.94
C SER A 20 -14.32 6.36 -5.39
N PHE A 21 -13.34 6.04 -6.25
CA PHE A 21 -12.07 5.48 -5.81
C PHE A 21 -11.33 6.46 -4.90
N VAL A 22 -11.23 7.74 -5.27
CA VAL A 22 -10.54 8.75 -4.44
C VAL A 22 -11.20 8.86 -3.07
N LYS A 23 -12.54 8.91 -3.00
CA LYS A 23 -13.27 8.96 -1.72
C LYS A 23 -13.00 7.75 -0.85
N GLU A 24 -13.02 6.55 -1.42
CA GLU A 24 -12.79 5.33 -0.66
C GLU A 24 -11.33 5.16 -0.26
N ALA A 25 -10.38 5.48 -1.14
CA ALA A 25 -8.96 5.49 -0.83
C ALA A 25 -8.67 6.41 0.36
N HIS A 26 -9.28 7.61 0.38
CA HIS A 26 -9.15 8.54 1.49
C HIS A 26 -9.77 7.98 2.78
N ARG A 27 -10.97 7.41 2.71
CA ARG A 27 -11.66 6.79 3.86
C ARG A 27 -10.84 5.65 4.46
N GLN A 28 -10.31 4.76 3.63
CA GLN A 28 -9.54 3.60 4.06
C GLN A 28 -8.17 4.01 4.61
N SER A 29 -7.47 4.93 3.96
CA SER A 29 -6.18 5.44 4.45
C SER A 29 -6.34 6.02 5.86
N PHE A 30 -7.43 6.77 6.09
CA PHE A 30 -7.74 7.31 7.41
C PHE A 30 -8.08 6.24 8.45
N ALA A 31 -8.74 5.15 8.04
CA ALA A 31 -9.03 4.03 8.94
C ALA A 31 -7.74 3.33 9.38
N VAL A 32 -6.78 3.13 8.47
CA VAL A 32 -5.45 2.55 8.78
C VAL A 32 -4.69 3.46 9.73
N ALA A 33 -4.64 4.77 9.44
CA ALA A 33 -3.98 5.78 10.28
C ALA A 33 -4.60 5.94 11.69
N ARG A 34 -5.80 5.38 11.92
CA ARG A 34 -6.47 5.37 13.22
C ARG A 34 -6.56 3.97 13.83
N SER A 35 -5.92 2.99 13.22
CA SER A 35 -5.91 1.63 13.73
C SER A 35 -5.05 1.52 14.99
N ALA A 36 -5.32 0.52 15.82
CA ALA A 36 -4.49 0.24 17.00
C ALA A 36 -3.03 -0.11 16.64
N HIS A 37 -2.78 -0.53 15.40
CA HIS A 37 -1.48 -0.95 14.90
C HIS A 37 -0.71 0.14 14.17
N GLU A 38 -1.29 1.35 13.99
CA GLU A 38 -0.68 2.42 13.18
C GLU A 38 0.78 2.69 13.55
N ARG A 39 1.10 2.75 14.85
CA ARG A 39 2.47 3.00 15.31
C ARG A 39 3.43 1.86 14.99
N GLU A 40 2.96 0.62 15.08
CA GLU A 40 3.78 -0.56 14.78
C GLU A 40 4.01 -0.67 13.28
N ASP A 41 2.96 -0.47 12.49
CA ASP A 41 3.02 -0.43 11.03
C ASP A 41 3.99 0.67 10.56
N GLN A 42 3.88 1.88 11.11
CA GLN A 42 4.78 2.99 10.78
C GLN A 42 6.23 2.68 11.17
N ALA A 43 6.46 2.16 12.37
CA ALA A 43 7.81 1.80 12.82
C ALA A 43 8.45 0.71 11.95
N PHE A 44 7.66 -0.25 11.46
CA PHE A 44 8.12 -1.25 10.50
C PHE A 44 8.53 -0.62 9.17
N ILE A 45 7.68 0.24 8.60
CA ILE A 45 7.97 0.93 7.33
C ILE A 45 9.24 1.79 7.45
N ASP A 46 9.39 2.55 8.53
CA ASP A 46 10.57 3.38 8.76
C ASP A 46 11.86 2.55 8.84
N ALA A 47 11.79 1.36 9.43
CA ALA A 47 12.93 0.44 9.58
C ALA A 47 13.37 -0.23 8.27
N ILE A 48 12.46 -0.41 7.31
CA ILE A 48 12.77 -1.04 6.01
C ILE A 48 12.98 -0.03 4.88
N THR A 49 12.60 1.23 5.09
CA THR A 49 12.79 2.29 4.10
C THR A 49 14.28 2.66 4.05
N ASP A 50 14.86 2.56 2.86
CA ASP A 50 16.20 3.09 2.60
C ASP A 50 16.14 4.61 2.51
N HIS A 51 16.80 5.30 3.43
CA HIS A 51 16.78 6.76 3.53
C HIS A 51 17.92 7.44 2.77
N ASP A 52 18.76 6.70 2.04
CA ASP A 52 19.90 7.25 1.29
C ASP A 52 19.50 7.81 -0.10
N GLN A 53 18.76 8.92 -0.11
CA GLN A 53 18.71 9.88 -1.22
C GLN A 53 18.43 11.29 -0.65
N ALA A 54 19.49 12.05 -0.36
CA ALA A 54 19.46 13.50 -0.16
C ALA A 54 20.51 14.16 -1.07
#